data_AF-A0A239K1D3-F1
#
_entry.id   AF-A0A239K1D3-F1
#
_cell.length_a   1.000
_cell.length_b   1.000
_cell.length_c   1.000
_cell.angle_alpha   90.00
_cell.angle_beta   90.00
_cell.angle_gamma   90.00
#
_symmetry.space_group_name_H-M   'P 1'
#
loop_
_entity.id
_entity.type
_entity.pdbx_description
1 polymer ?
#
loop_
_entity_poly.entity_id
_entity_poly.type
_entity_poly.pdbx_seq_one_letter_code
_entity_poly.pdbx_strand_id
1 'polypeptide(L)'
;MKVNRDRVLREALRLLDEVGLEELTLRTLAKKLDIQAATLYWHFKSKQDLIDEMATLILAEGSPELLPRKADADWSVFAAAFGTGLRKVLLRYRDGARLVTGSRLTDTRYMTVAESIAKRIVDGGFTIRQTVVLMSTINAYTQSFVMEEQAVFTRPGERSAQYDLAARKAALEGKGLPILIQSGPILFDRFDRRYREGIELIIGGARRG
;
A
#
# COMPACT_ATOMS: atom_id res chain seq x y z
N MET A 1 -7.72 -12.07 31.84
CA MET A 1 -6.59 -11.31 31.27
C MET A 1 -7.15 -10.20 30.40
N LYS A 2 -6.85 -8.93 30.67
CA LYS A 2 -7.36 -7.81 29.88
C LYS A 2 -6.62 -7.82 28.53
N VAL A 3 -7.34 -8.09 27.46
CA VAL A 3 -6.77 -8.10 26.11
C VAL A 3 -6.39 -6.66 25.76
N ASN A 4 -5.11 -6.43 25.48
CA ASN A 4 -4.62 -5.14 25.00
C ASN A 4 -4.89 -5.05 23.49
N ARG A 5 -5.68 -4.06 23.06
CA ARG A 5 -6.09 -3.84 21.67
C ARG A 5 -4.88 -3.77 20.73
N ASP A 6 -3.83 -3.03 21.11
CA ASP A 6 -2.62 -2.88 20.30
C ASP A 6 -1.89 -4.20 20.12
N ARG A 7 -1.82 -5.01 21.19
CA ARG A 7 -1.22 -6.36 21.10
C ARG A 7 -2.00 -7.22 20.13
N VAL A 8 -3.34 -7.20 20.18
CA VAL A 8 -4.17 -7.96 19.24
C VAL A 8 -3.94 -7.52 17.80
N LEU A 9 -3.89 -6.21 17.54
CA LEU A 9 -3.64 -5.70 16.19
C LEU A 9 -2.27 -6.12 15.66
N ARG A 10 -1.22 -6.10 16.50
CA ARG A 10 0.11 -6.59 16.11
C ARG A 10 0.12 -8.09 15.81
N GLU A 11 -0.59 -8.91 16.59
CA GLU A 11 -0.72 -10.33 16.29
C GLU A 11 -1.59 -10.59 15.04
N ALA A 12 -2.57 -9.75 14.77
CA ALA A 12 -3.36 -9.82 13.55
C ALA A 12 -2.52 -9.48 12.30
N LEU A 13 -1.62 -8.50 12.40
CA LEU A 13 -0.65 -8.19 11.33
C LEU A 13 0.36 -9.33 11.12
N ARG A 14 0.86 -9.96 12.18
CA ARG A 14 1.69 -11.16 12.04
C ARG A 14 0.93 -12.32 11.40
N LEU A 15 -0.33 -12.52 11.82
CA LEU A 15 -1.18 -13.55 11.22
C LEU A 15 -1.47 -13.24 9.74
N LEU A 16 -1.65 -11.97 9.37
CA LEU A 16 -1.77 -11.56 7.96
C LEU A 16 -0.54 -11.98 7.14
N ASP A 17 0.67 -11.78 7.65
CA ASP A 17 1.89 -12.22 6.98
C ASP A 17 1.94 -13.75 6.81
N GLU A 18 1.51 -14.50 7.83
CA GLU A 18 1.49 -15.97 7.83
C GLU A 18 0.44 -16.55 6.85
N VAL A 19 -0.81 -16.10 6.92
CA VAL A 19 -1.94 -16.76 6.22
C VAL A 19 -2.54 -15.94 5.08
N GLY A 20 -2.30 -14.63 5.04
CA GLY A 20 -2.89 -13.72 4.06
C GLY A 20 -4.29 -13.25 4.44
N LEU A 21 -4.80 -12.27 3.70
CA LEU A 21 -6.01 -11.53 4.07
C LEU A 21 -7.28 -12.40 4.02
N GLU A 22 -7.33 -13.39 3.13
CA GLU A 22 -8.49 -14.30 3.00
C GLU A 22 -8.69 -15.14 4.27
N GLU A 23 -7.62 -15.75 4.77
CA GLU A 23 -7.65 -16.64 5.93
C GLU A 23 -7.62 -15.90 7.28
N LEU A 24 -7.33 -14.59 7.27
CA LEU A 24 -7.41 -13.74 8.45
C LEU A 24 -8.88 -13.57 8.90
N THR A 25 -9.22 -14.08 10.07
CA THR A 25 -10.54 -13.97 10.70
C THR A 25 -10.38 -13.81 12.21
N LEU A 26 -11.44 -13.33 12.90
CA LEU A 26 -11.43 -13.29 14.37
C LEU A 26 -11.26 -14.69 15.00
N ARG A 27 -11.72 -15.75 14.32
CA ARG A 27 -11.53 -17.13 14.80
C ARG A 27 -10.09 -17.60 14.65
N THR A 28 -9.48 -17.37 13.49
CA THR A 28 -8.06 -17.75 13.26
C THR A 28 -7.13 -16.93 14.16
N LEU A 29 -7.44 -15.65 14.40
CA LEU A 29 -6.74 -14.80 15.36
C LEU A 29 -6.91 -15.26 16.81
N ALA A 30 -8.13 -15.61 17.25
CA ALA A 30 -8.36 -16.11 18.60
C ALA A 30 -7.58 -17.41 18.88
N LYS A 31 -7.55 -18.32 17.89
CA LYS A 31 -6.74 -19.55 17.95
C LYS A 31 -5.25 -19.23 18.07
N LYS A 32 -4.74 -18.26 17.29
CA LYS A 32 -3.34 -17.82 17.35
C LYS A 32 -2.97 -17.23 18.72
N LEU A 33 -3.91 -16.52 19.35
CA LEU A 33 -3.76 -15.88 20.65
C LEU A 33 -4.02 -16.81 21.85
N ASP A 34 -4.44 -18.05 21.60
CA ASP A 34 -4.91 -19.00 22.62
C ASP A 34 -6.01 -18.43 23.54
N ILE A 35 -7.00 -17.76 22.93
CA ILE A 35 -8.16 -17.21 23.63
C ILE A 35 -9.47 -17.61 22.96
N GLN A 36 -10.58 -17.41 23.67
CA GLN A 36 -11.91 -17.60 23.11
C GLN A 36 -12.24 -16.50 22.09
N ALA A 37 -12.83 -16.88 20.94
CA ALA A 37 -13.22 -15.92 19.91
C ALA A 37 -14.17 -14.83 20.45
N ALA A 38 -15.05 -15.20 21.39
CA ALA A 38 -15.94 -14.26 22.08
C ALA A 38 -15.18 -13.09 22.71
N THR A 39 -13.95 -13.30 23.21
CA THR A 39 -13.10 -12.24 23.77
C THR A 39 -12.73 -11.19 22.72
N LEU A 40 -12.48 -11.60 21.48
CA LEU A 40 -12.15 -10.66 20.40
C LEU A 40 -13.37 -9.89 19.90
N TYR A 41 -14.57 -10.50 19.92
CA TYR A 41 -15.80 -9.83 19.51
C TYR A 41 -16.18 -8.63 20.40
N TRP A 42 -15.68 -8.58 21.64
CA TRP A 42 -15.81 -7.38 22.49
C TRP A 42 -14.99 -6.19 22.00
N HIS A 43 -13.91 -6.45 21.25
CA HIS A 43 -13.01 -5.42 20.73
C HIS A 43 -13.26 -5.09 19.25
N PHE A 44 -13.66 -6.09 18.47
CA PHE A 44 -13.86 -6.00 17.02
C PHE A 44 -15.19 -6.65 16.65
N LYS A 45 -16.14 -5.86 16.15
CA LYS A 45 -17.50 -6.32 15.84
C LYS A 45 -17.54 -7.26 14.63
N SER A 46 -16.55 -7.20 13.75
CA SER A 46 -16.47 -8.01 12.53
C SER A 46 -15.03 -8.17 12.04
N LYS A 47 -14.83 -9.01 11.00
CA LYS A 47 -13.56 -9.07 10.26
C LYS A 47 -13.20 -7.70 9.66
N GLN A 48 -14.18 -6.96 9.13
CA GLN A 48 -13.94 -5.64 8.55
C GLN A 48 -13.50 -4.63 9.61
N ASP A 49 -14.08 -4.67 10.81
CA ASP A 49 -13.69 -3.79 11.92
C ASP A 49 -12.23 -4.04 12.36
N LEU A 50 -11.79 -5.30 12.35
CA LEU A 50 -10.38 -5.65 12.56
C LEU A 50 -9.48 -5.11 11.42
N ILE A 51 -9.90 -5.26 10.17
CA ILE A 51 -9.18 -4.77 8.98
C ILE A 51 -9.02 -3.24 9.02
N ASP A 52 -10.09 -2.52 9.33
CA ASP A 52 -10.12 -1.05 9.43
C ASP A 52 -9.12 -0.55 10.49
N GLU A 53 -9.07 -1.21 11.65
CA GLU A 53 -8.12 -0.90 12.73
C GLU A 53 -6.68 -1.25 12.36
N MET A 54 -6.45 -2.40 11.69
CA MET A 54 -5.13 -2.78 11.20
C MET A 54 -4.62 -1.79 10.15
N ALA A 55 -5.45 -1.40 9.18
CA ALA A 55 -5.12 -0.41 8.17
C ALA A 55 -4.78 0.95 8.80
N THR A 56 -5.59 1.38 9.78
CA THR A 56 -5.35 2.61 10.55
C THR A 56 -4.00 2.57 11.26
N LEU A 57 -3.70 1.46 11.94
CA LEU A 57 -2.45 1.29 12.67
C LEU A 57 -1.23 1.37 11.74
N ILE A 58 -1.21 0.62 10.63
CA ILE A 58 -0.03 0.58 9.75
C ILE A 58 0.21 1.91 9.04
N LEU A 59 -0.85 2.61 8.65
CA LEU A 59 -0.73 3.93 8.03
C LEU A 59 -0.29 4.99 9.03
N ALA A 60 -0.78 4.94 10.27
CA ALA A 60 -0.36 5.86 11.32
C ALA A 60 1.11 5.64 11.69
N GLU A 61 1.54 4.39 11.94
CA GLU A 61 2.93 4.06 12.28
C GLU A 61 3.89 4.33 11.12
N GLY A 62 3.44 4.10 9.88
CA GLY A 62 4.22 4.35 8.67
C GLY A 62 4.25 5.81 8.23
N SER A 63 3.36 6.67 8.75
CA SER A 63 3.19 8.05 8.30
C SER A 63 4.48 8.90 8.27
N PRO A 64 5.46 8.76 9.19
CA PRO A 64 6.71 9.52 9.09
C PRO A 64 7.51 9.25 7.81
N GLU A 65 7.32 8.11 7.16
CA GLU A 65 8.04 7.74 5.91
C GLU A 65 7.45 8.38 4.66
N LEU A 66 6.26 8.98 4.78
CA LEU A 66 5.58 9.68 3.69
C LEU A 66 6.12 11.11 3.54
N LEU A 67 6.96 11.57 4.48
CA LEU A 67 7.60 12.87 4.46
C LEU A 67 9.04 12.77 3.93
N PRO A 68 9.52 13.80 3.22
CA PRO A 68 10.92 13.85 2.84
C PRO A 68 11.81 14.11 4.06
N ARG A 69 13.10 13.77 3.95
CA ARG A 69 14.09 14.03 5.01
C ARG A 69 14.31 15.53 5.26
N LYS A 70 14.20 16.35 4.21
CA LYS A 70 14.37 17.80 4.29
C LYS A 70 12.99 18.47 4.38
N ALA A 71 12.72 19.15 5.49
CA ALA A 71 11.43 19.78 5.75
C ALA A 71 11.14 20.96 4.79
N ASP A 72 12.17 21.60 4.26
CA ASP A 72 12.11 22.74 3.33
C ASP A 72 12.12 22.32 1.84
N ALA A 73 12.07 21.01 1.55
CA ALA A 73 12.10 20.53 0.18
C ALA A 73 10.90 21.01 -0.65
N ASP A 74 11.07 21.08 -1.98
CA ASP A 74 10.02 21.47 -2.92
C ASP A 74 8.78 20.54 -2.85
N TRP A 75 7.61 21.05 -3.25
CA TRP A 75 6.35 20.29 -3.25
C TRP A 75 6.48 18.96 -4.01
N SER A 76 7.27 18.92 -5.09
CA SER A 76 7.42 17.72 -5.90
C SER A 76 8.18 16.63 -5.15
N VAL A 77 9.09 17.01 -4.26
CA VAL A 77 9.81 16.08 -3.37
C VAL A 77 8.85 15.53 -2.31
N PHE A 78 7.95 16.35 -1.76
CA PHE A 78 6.90 15.90 -0.85
C PHE A 78 5.94 14.92 -1.52
N ALA A 79 5.49 15.22 -2.75
CA ALA A 79 4.62 14.34 -3.52
C ALA A 79 5.30 12.99 -3.84
N ALA A 80 6.58 13.01 -4.21
CA ALA A 80 7.35 11.79 -4.46
C ALA A 80 7.57 10.95 -3.17
N ALA A 81 7.86 11.62 -2.05
CA ALA A 81 8.01 10.99 -0.75
C ALA A 81 6.70 10.35 -0.27
N PHE A 82 5.57 11.01 -0.50
CA PHE A 82 4.25 10.48 -0.18
C PHE A 82 4.01 9.13 -0.85
N GLY A 83 4.16 9.05 -2.18
CA GLY A 83 4.00 7.80 -2.91
C GLY A 83 5.00 6.74 -2.48
N THR A 84 6.30 7.09 -2.49
CA THR A 84 7.37 6.13 -2.16
C THR A 84 7.26 5.60 -0.73
N GLY A 85 6.92 6.45 0.23
CA GLY A 85 6.67 6.09 1.61
C GLY A 85 5.45 5.18 1.74
N LEU A 86 4.33 5.53 1.10
CA LEU A 86 3.14 4.69 1.09
C LEU A 86 3.43 3.30 0.49
N ARG A 87 4.13 3.22 -0.66
CA ARG A 87 4.54 1.93 -1.24
C ARG A 87 5.34 1.08 -0.24
N LYS A 88 6.31 1.67 0.45
CA LYS A 88 7.10 0.97 1.47
C LYS A 88 6.24 0.45 2.62
N VAL A 89 5.31 1.26 3.12
CA VAL A 89 4.40 0.86 4.21
C VAL A 89 3.54 -0.32 3.78
N LEU A 90 2.96 -0.28 2.57
CA LEU A 90 2.10 -1.36 2.06
C LEU A 90 2.88 -2.66 1.80
N LEU A 91 4.11 -2.57 1.29
CA LEU A 91 4.95 -3.74 0.99
C LEU A 91 5.49 -4.48 2.23
N ARG A 92 5.42 -3.87 3.43
CA ARG A 92 5.85 -4.52 4.67
C ARG A 92 4.97 -5.68 5.09
N TYR A 93 3.71 -5.66 4.67
CA TYR A 93 2.70 -6.61 5.09
C TYR A 93 2.21 -7.38 3.87
N ARG A 94 2.07 -8.69 4.00
CA ARG A 94 1.39 -9.51 2.99
C ARG A 94 -0.01 -8.97 2.76
N ASP A 95 -0.43 -8.89 1.50
CA ASP A 95 -1.72 -8.28 1.11
C ASP A 95 -1.91 -6.83 1.59
N GLY A 96 -0.84 -6.10 1.96
CA GLY A 96 -0.91 -4.77 2.54
C GLY A 96 -1.66 -3.74 1.68
N ALA A 97 -1.54 -3.80 0.35
CA ALA A 97 -2.35 -2.95 -0.54
C ALA A 97 -3.84 -3.25 -0.41
N ARG A 98 -4.21 -4.53 -0.33
CA ARG A 98 -5.61 -4.97 -0.16
C ARG A 98 -6.14 -4.66 1.24
N LEU A 99 -5.28 -4.76 2.27
CA LEU A 99 -5.62 -4.39 3.65
C LEU A 99 -6.04 -2.91 3.75
N VAL A 100 -5.36 -2.03 3.02
CA VAL A 100 -5.66 -0.58 3.07
C VAL A 100 -6.77 -0.19 2.08
N THR A 101 -6.84 -0.84 0.92
CA THR A 101 -7.83 -0.50 -0.10
C THR A 101 -9.25 -0.81 0.38
N GLY A 102 -10.10 0.22 0.48
CA GLY A 102 -11.50 0.08 0.91
C GLY A 102 -11.73 0.13 2.41
N SER A 103 -10.65 0.26 3.20
CA SER A 103 -10.74 0.36 4.67
C SER A 103 -11.13 1.75 5.13
N ARG A 104 -11.88 1.82 6.22
CA ARG A 104 -12.26 3.08 6.87
C ARG A 104 -11.31 3.36 8.02
N LEU A 105 -10.59 4.48 7.92
CA LEU A 105 -9.63 4.84 8.96
C LEU A 105 -10.36 5.27 10.24
N THR A 106 -9.93 4.73 11.37
CA THR A 106 -10.61 4.90 12.68
C THR A 106 -10.02 6.03 13.52
N ASP A 107 -8.94 6.67 13.05
CA ASP A 107 -8.36 7.88 13.65
C ASP A 107 -7.76 8.83 12.60
N THR A 108 -7.22 9.96 13.07
CA THR A 108 -6.72 11.06 12.23
C THR A 108 -5.20 11.13 12.09
N ARG A 109 -4.42 10.22 12.68
CA ARG A 109 -2.93 10.33 12.71
C ARG A 109 -2.33 10.35 11.30
N TYR A 110 -2.82 9.47 10.42
CA TYR A 110 -2.46 9.49 9.01
C TYR A 110 -2.92 10.77 8.30
N MET A 111 -4.13 11.27 8.63
CA MET A 111 -4.68 12.50 8.04
C MET A 111 -3.86 13.73 8.39
N THR A 112 -3.31 13.82 9.59
CA THR A 112 -2.43 14.93 9.98
C THR A 112 -1.18 15.02 9.10
N VAL A 113 -0.57 13.88 8.77
CA VAL A 113 0.60 13.87 7.87
C VAL A 113 0.20 14.16 6.43
N ALA A 114 -0.92 13.58 5.96
CA ALA A 114 -1.46 13.89 4.63
C ALA A 114 -1.76 15.39 4.48
N GLU A 115 -2.32 16.02 5.50
CA GLU A 115 -2.60 17.46 5.56
C GLU A 115 -1.30 18.29 5.48
N SER A 116 -0.22 17.88 6.15
CA SER A 116 1.09 18.57 6.03
C SER A 116 1.66 18.49 4.61
N ILE A 117 1.51 17.34 3.95
CA ILE A 117 1.91 17.16 2.55
C ILE A 117 1.05 18.04 1.64
N ALA A 118 -0.26 18.06 1.84
CA ALA A 118 -1.20 18.88 1.09
C ALA A 118 -0.86 20.38 1.21
N LYS A 119 -0.63 20.86 2.44
CA LYS A 119 -0.18 22.24 2.69
C LYS A 119 1.07 22.59 1.90
N ARG A 120 2.07 21.71 1.90
CA ARG A 120 3.30 21.96 1.14
C ARG A 120 3.07 22.04 -0.38
N ILE A 121 2.14 21.26 -0.92
CA ILE A 121 1.76 21.33 -2.33
C ILE A 121 1.04 22.66 -2.63
N VAL A 122 0.13 23.09 -1.76
CA VAL A 122 -0.56 24.39 -1.87
C VAL A 122 0.44 25.56 -1.81
N ASP A 123 1.39 25.52 -0.88
CA ASP A 123 2.47 26.52 -0.76
C ASP A 123 3.36 26.58 -2.03
N GLY A 124 3.38 25.49 -2.81
CA GLY A 124 4.01 25.41 -4.12
C GLY A 124 3.21 26.06 -5.26
N GLY A 125 2.08 26.70 -4.97
CA GLY A 125 1.24 27.41 -5.94
C GLY A 125 0.03 26.62 -6.47
N PHE A 126 -0.22 25.42 -5.94
CA PHE A 126 -1.34 24.60 -6.36
C PHE A 126 -2.65 25.05 -5.70
N THR A 127 -3.75 25.02 -6.46
CA THR A 127 -5.10 25.13 -5.86
C THR A 127 -5.42 23.90 -5.02
N ILE A 128 -6.43 24.01 -4.14
CA ILE A 128 -6.95 22.86 -3.37
C ILE A 128 -7.39 21.73 -4.30
N ARG A 129 -8.08 22.05 -5.40
CA ARG A 129 -8.53 21.04 -6.37
C ARG A 129 -7.34 20.30 -6.99
N GLN A 130 -6.32 21.01 -7.46
CA GLN A 130 -5.13 20.37 -8.05
C GLN A 130 -4.40 19.52 -7.00
N THR A 131 -4.30 20.00 -5.75
CA THR A 131 -3.68 19.26 -4.64
C THR A 131 -4.41 17.94 -4.36
N VAL A 132 -5.73 17.98 -4.21
CA VAL A 132 -6.56 16.79 -3.98
C VAL A 132 -6.44 15.80 -5.15
N VAL A 133 -6.49 16.28 -6.40
CA VAL A 133 -6.34 15.43 -7.58
C VAL A 133 -4.96 14.79 -7.63
N LEU A 134 -3.89 15.55 -7.38
CA LEU A 134 -2.52 15.02 -7.38
C LEU A 134 -2.34 13.95 -6.30
N MET A 135 -2.72 14.25 -5.05
CA MET A 135 -2.55 13.31 -3.94
C MET A 135 -3.39 12.05 -4.12
N SER A 136 -4.66 12.18 -4.52
CA SER A 136 -5.51 11.01 -4.78
C SER A 136 -5.01 10.17 -5.95
N THR A 137 -4.45 10.80 -6.99
CA THR A 137 -3.81 10.11 -8.12
C THR A 137 -2.59 9.31 -7.67
N ILE A 138 -1.70 9.93 -6.88
CA ILE A 138 -0.52 9.24 -6.33
C ILE A 138 -0.96 8.07 -5.43
N ASN A 139 -1.95 8.29 -4.57
CA ASN A 139 -2.47 7.24 -3.69
C ASN A 139 -3.05 6.06 -4.48
N ALA A 140 -3.95 6.33 -5.44
CA ALA A 140 -4.59 5.30 -6.26
C ALA A 140 -3.58 4.54 -7.14
N TYR A 141 -2.64 5.27 -7.76
CA TYR A 141 -1.52 4.68 -8.50
C TYR A 141 -0.71 3.75 -7.59
N THR A 142 -0.34 4.22 -6.40
CA THR A 142 0.49 3.46 -5.46
C THR A 142 -0.21 2.19 -4.98
N GLN A 143 -1.46 2.29 -4.54
CA GLN A 143 -2.24 1.12 -4.10
C GLN A 143 -2.37 0.08 -5.22
N SER A 144 -2.69 0.52 -6.44
CA SER A 144 -2.83 -0.37 -7.60
C SER A 144 -1.50 -1.01 -7.99
N PHE A 145 -0.42 -0.23 -7.97
CA PHE A 145 0.93 -0.72 -8.28
C PHE A 145 1.40 -1.76 -7.25
N VAL A 146 1.23 -1.48 -5.96
CA VAL A 146 1.60 -2.44 -4.91
C VAL A 146 0.72 -3.68 -4.97
N MET A 147 -0.57 -3.57 -5.31
CA MET A 147 -1.43 -4.72 -5.50
C MET A 147 -0.93 -5.64 -6.64
N GLU A 148 -0.46 -5.06 -7.76
CA GLU A 148 0.18 -5.83 -8.84
C GLU A 148 1.50 -6.48 -8.38
N GLU A 149 2.33 -5.74 -7.65
CA GLU A 149 3.61 -6.23 -7.12
C GLU A 149 3.41 -7.39 -6.12
N GLN A 150 2.42 -7.29 -5.24
CA GLN A 150 2.05 -8.35 -4.28
C GLN A 150 1.35 -9.53 -4.96
N ALA A 151 0.69 -9.35 -6.10
CA ALA A 151 0.18 -10.46 -6.89
C ALA A 151 1.32 -11.27 -7.54
N VAL A 152 2.40 -10.59 -7.95
CA VAL A 152 3.61 -11.23 -8.50
C VAL A 152 4.40 -11.93 -7.39
N PHE A 153 4.53 -11.30 -6.22
CA PHE A 153 5.20 -11.84 -5.05
C PHE A 153 4.23 -11.98 -3.88
N THR A 154 3.41 -13.04 -3.92
CA THR A 154 2.40 -13.31 -2.88
C THR A 154 3.01 -13.53 -1.51
N ARG A 155 4.27 -13.98 -1.46
CA ARG A 155 5.13 -13.99 -0.29
C ARG A 155 6.47 -13.31 -0.63
N PRO A 156 7.16 -12.73 0.36
CA PRO A 156 8.47 -12.11 0.13
C PRO A 156 9.45 -13.06 -0.55
N GLY A 157 9.93 -12.67 -1.73
CA GLY A 157 10.90 -13.45 -2.52
C GLY A 157 10.32 -14.65 -3.28
N GLU A 158 9.05 -14.99 -3.09
CA GLU A 158 8.39 -16.11 -3.77
C GLU A 158 7.54 -15.59 -4.94
N ARG A 159 8.07 -15.72 -6.16
CA ARG A 159 7.32 -15.34 -7.38
C ARG A 159 6.20 -16.35 -7.65
N SER A 160 5.00 -15.83 -7.90
CA SER A 160 3.87 -16.62 -8.39
C SER A 160 4.13 -17.16 -9.79
N ALA A 161 3.85 -18.45 -10.01
CA ALA A 161 3.98 -19.11 -11.31
C ALA A 161 3.10 -18.47 -12.41
N GLN A 162 2.04 -17.74 -12.04
CA GLN A 162 1.21 -16.99 -12.99
C GLN A 162 1.96 -15.84 -13.67
N TYR A 163 3.05 -15.38 -13.06
CA TYR A 163 3.89 -14.28 -13.55
C TYR A 163 5.26 -14.78 -14.05
N ASP A 164 5.29 -15.99 -14.61
CA ASP A 164 6.47 -16.52 -15.29
C ASP A 164 6.74 -15.76 -16.61
N LEU A 165 7.92 -15.16 -16.70
CA LEU A 165 8.30 -14.29 -17.82
C LEU A 165 8.56 -15.09 -19.10
N ALA A 166 9.11 -16.30 -19.00
CA ALA A 166 9.45 -17.13 -20.15
C ALA A 166 8.17 -17.71 -20.78
N ALA A 167 7.26 -18.23 -19.95
CA ALA A 167 5.96 -18.72 -20.36
C ALA A 167 5.13 -17.59 -20.99
N ARG A 168 5.13 -16.39 -20.39
CA ARG A 168 4.47 -15.21 -20.97
C ARG A 168 5.04 -14.86 -22.34
N LYS A 169 6.37 -14.82 -22.49
CA LYS A 169 7.03 -14.52 -23.76
C LYS A 169 6.67 -15.55 -24.82
N ALA A 170 6.82 -16.84 -24.51
CA ALA A 170 6.47 -17.95 -25.41
C ALA A 170 5.00 -17.90 -25.86
N ALA A 171 4.08 -17.55 -24.96
CA ALA A 171 2.66 -17.41 -25.30
C ALA A 171 2.36 -16.26 -26.30
N LEU A 172 3.26 -15.29 -26.44
CA LEU A 172 3.12 -14.14 -27.33
C LEU A 172 3.97 -14.25 -28.61
N GLU A 173 4.91 -15.19 -28.66
CA GLU A 173 5.77 -15.39 -29.82
C GLU A 173 4.97 -15.74 -31.09
N GLY A 174 5.42 -15.23 -32.24
CA GLY A 174 4.74 -15.41 -33.53
C GLY A 174 3.44 -14.60 -33.71
N LYS A 175 2.94 -13.89 -32.69
CA LYS A 175 1.66 -13.16 -32.77
C LYS A 175 1.76 -11.72 -33.33
N GLY A 176 2.96 -11.27 -33.72
CA GLY A 176 3.15 -9.89 -34.21
C GLY A 176 2.94 -8.82 -33.12
N LEU A 177 3.21 -9.14 -31.85
CA LEU A 177 3.01 -8.24 -30.69
C LEU A 177 4.34 -7.77 -30.06
N PRO A 178 5.23 -7.09 -30.80
CA PRO A 178 6.62 -6.85 -30.38
C PRO A 178 6.74 -6.05 -29.07
N ILE A 179 5.83 -5.12 -28.80
CA ILE A 179 5.82 -4.34 -27.55
C ILE A 179 5.43 -5.22 -26.35
N LEU A 180 4.38 -6.04 -26.48
CA LEU A 180 3.90 -6.90 -25.39
C LEU A 180 4.88 -8.03 -25.07
N ILE A 181 5.60 -8.53 -26.08
CA ILE A 181 6.69 -9.50 -25.91
C ILE A 181 7.80 -8.89 -25.04
N GLN A 182 8.15 -7.62 -25.26
CA GLN A 182 9.20 -6.93 -24.52
C GLN A 182 8.75 -6.38 -23.15
N SER A 183 7.43 -6.22 -22.92
CA SER A 183 6.93 -5.57 -21.71
C SER A 183 6.99 -6.43 -20.44
N GLY A 184 7.09 -7.76 -20.56
CA GLY A 184 7.07 -8.68 -19.42
C GLY A 184 8.06 -8.31 -18.30
N PRO A 185 9.37 -8.23 -18.59
CA PRO A 185 10.38 -7.82 -17.61
C PRO A 185 10.21 -6.37 -17.10
N ILE A 186 9.55 -5.50 -17.87
CA ILE A 186 9.29 -4.12 -17.43
C ILE A 186 8.14 -4.09 -16.42
N LEU A 187 7.07 -4.84 -16.67
CA LEU A 187 5.87 -4.86 -15.84
C LEU A 187 6.06 -5.67 -14.55
N PHE A 188 6.68 -6.85 -14.65
CA PHE A 188 6.66 -7.84 -13.57
C PHE A 188 8.03 -8.13 -12.94
N ASP A 189 9.02 -7.27 -13.16
CA ASP A 189 10.32 -7.29 -12.50
C ASP A 189 10.70 -5.82 -12.18
N ARG A 190 11.87 -5.58 -11.59
CA ARG A 190 12.46 -4.24 -11.34
C ARG A 190 11.42 -3.19 -10.89
N PHE A 191 10.50 -3.58 -10.00
CA PHE A 191 9.35 -2.78 -9.59
C PHE A 191 9.76 -1.40 -9.05
N ASP A 192 10.86 -1.31 -8.31
CA ASP A 192 11.41 -0.04 -7.82
C ASP A 192 11.70 0.96 -8.94
N ARG A 193 12.19 0.49 -10.08
CA ARG A 193 12.47 1.32 -11.25
C ARG A 193 11.17 1.78 -11.89
N ARG A 194 10.26 0.86 -12.20
CA ARG A 194 8.97 1.18 -12.84
C ARG A 194 8.12 2.10 -11.97
N TYR A 195 8.13 1.90 -10.65
CA TYR A 195 7.41 2.74 -9.71
C TYR A 195 7.95 4.19 -9.73
N ARG A 196 9.28 4.35 -9.72
CA ARG A 196 9.91 5.67 -9.81
C ARG A 196 9.55 6.37 -11.12
N GLU A 197 9.65 5.67 -12.25
CA GLU A 197 9.28 6.19 -13.58
C GLU A 197 7.80 6.66 -13.59
N GLY A 198 6.89 5.90 -12.98
CA GLY A 198 5.47 6.30 -12.87
C GLY A 198 5.23 7.53 -12.00
N ILE A 199 5.91 7.62 -10.84
CA ILE A 199 5.85 8.82 -9.98
C ILE A 199 6.41 10.05 -10.70
N GLU A 200 7.52 9.90 -11.44
CA GLU A 200 8.09 10.97 -12.26
C GLU A 200 7.13 11.46 -13.35
N LEU A 201 6.40 10.54 -14.00
CA LEU A 201 5.36 10.89 -14.97
C LEU A 201 4.22 11.69 -14.33
N ILE A 202 3.71 11.26 -13.17
CA ILE A 202 2.63 11.93 -12.44
C ILE A 202 3.06 13.35 -12.03
N ILE A 203 4.24 13.48 -11.39
CA ILE A 203 4.78 14.76 -10.94
C ILE A 203 5.10 15.68 -12.12
N GLY A 204 5.70 15.13 -13.19
CA GLY A 204 6.01 15.86 -14.41
C GLY A 204 4.75 16.41 -15.09
N GLY A 205 3.64 15.65 -15.06
CA GLY A 205 2.33 16.11 -15.50
C GLY A 205 1.79 17.25 -14.65
N ALA A 206 1.88 17.13 -13.32
CA ALA A 206 1.42 18.15 -12.38
C ALA A 206 2.18 19.48 -12.47
N ARG A 207 3.45 19.47 -12.92
CA ARG A 207 4.22 20.71 -13.16
C ARG A 207 3.72 21.53 -14.35
N ARG A 208 3.01 20.91 -15.30
CA ARG A 208 2.64 21.54 -16.58
C ARG A 208 1.23 22.13 -16.61
N GLY A 209 0.43 21.93 -15.57
CA GLY A 209 -0.97 22.39 -15.50
C GLY A 209 -1.24 23.14 -14.21
#